data_AF-K4LSB1-F1
#
_entry.id   AF-K4LSB1-F1
#
_cell.length_a   1.000
_cell.length_b   1.000
_cell.length_c   1.000
_cell.angle_alpha   90.00
_cell.angle_beta   90.00
_cell.angle_gamma   90.00
#
_symmetry.space_group_name_H-M   'P 1'
#
loop_
_entity.id
_entity.type
_entity.pdbx_description
1 polymer ?
#
loop_
_entity_poly.entity_id
_entity_poly.type
_entity_poly.pdbx_seq_one_letter_code
_entity_poly.pdbx_strand_id
1 'polypeptide(L)' 'MRDLEKLIDEVNGSMSMEGMPLTKDDKDRIRRCAGNDKLVEKTIAELVKKHTAARSYSHEQQL' A
#
# COMPACT_ATOMS: atom_id res chain seq x y z
N MET A 1 1.93 -10.67 17.59
CA MET A 1 0.63 -10.20 17.04
C MET A 1 0.20 -8.86 17.63
N ARG A 2 0.19 -8.66 18.96
CA ARG A 2 -0.11 -7.34 19.57
C ARG A 2 0.83 -6.23 19.09
N ASP A 3 2.11 -6.52 18.92
CA ASP A 3 3.10 -5.51 18.48
C ASP A 3 2.90 -5.10 17.01
N LEU A 4 2.38 -6.02 16.18
CA LEU A 4 2.10 -5.76 14.77
C LEU A 4 0.87 -4.87 14.59
N GLU A 5 -0.21 -5.13 15.33
CA GLU A 5 -1.40 -4.26 15.27
C GLU A 5 -1.09 -2.87 15.83
N LYS A 6 -0.29 -2.78 16.90
CA LYS A 6 0.17 -1.49 17.42
C LYS A 6 0.99 -0.71 16.38
N LEU A 7 1.91 -1.37 15.68
CA LEU A 7 2.66 -0.76 14.57
C LEU A 7 1.71 -0.24 13.47
N ILE A 8 0.71 -1.05 13.08
CA ILE A 8 -0.28 -0.66 12.08
C ILE A 8 -1.08 0.56 12.54
N ASP A 9 -1.47 0.62 13.82
CA ASP A 9 -2.20 1.75 14.39
C ASP A 9 -1.36 3.02 14.47
N GLU A 10 -0.07 2.91 14.81
CA GLU A 10 0.87 4.03 14.83
C GLU A 10 1.07 4.62 13.43
N VAL A 11 1.30 3.76 12.42
CA VAL A 11 1.41 4.19 11.02
C VAL A 11 0.09 4.77 10.51
N ASN A 12 -1.05 4.15 10.85
CA ASN A 12 -2.34 4.71 10.49
C ASN A 12 -2.58 6.07 11.15
N GLY A 13 -2.13 6.26 12.39
CA GLY A 13 -2.21 7.52 13.11
C GLY A 13 -1.46 8.64 12.38
N SER A 14 -0.19 8.40 12.00
CA SER A 14 0.59 9.39 11.24
C SER A 14 -0.02 9.71 9.88
N MET A 15 -0.43 8.69 9.14
CA MET A 15 -1.09 8.83 7.85
C MET A 15 -2.43 9.59 7.94
N SER A 16 -3.20 9.36 9.02
CA SER A 16 -4.47 10.06 9.26
C SER A 16 -4.27 11.54 9.59
N MET A 17 -3.19 11.90 10.29
CA MET A 17 -2.86 13.31 10.56
C MET A 17 -2.61 14.09 9.26
N GLU A 18 -2.09 13.42 8.23
CA GLU A 18 -1.88 13.99 6.89
C GLU A 18 -3.14 13.90 5.99
N GLY A 19 -4.29 13.50 6.53
CA GLY A 19 -5.53 13.35 5.76
C GLY A 19 -5.56 12.13 4.84
N MET A 20 -4.65 11.17 5.02
CA MET A 20 -4.48 9.99 4.18
C MET A 20 -4.55 8.68 4.99
N PRO A 21 -5.66 8.39 5.71
CA PRO A 21 -5.75 7.19 6.55
C PRO A 21 -5.50 5.90 5.75
N LEU A 22 -4.90 4.89 6.39
CA LEU A 22 -4.65 3.60 5.73
C LEU A 22 -5.98 2.90 5.41
N THR A 23 -6.10 2.42 4.18
CA THR A 23 -7.23 1.59 3.79
C THR A 23 -7.13 0.20 4.43
N LYS A 24 -8.24 -0.55 4.42
CA LYS A 24 -8.23 -1.94 4.87
C LYS A 24 -7.18 -2.77 4.11
N ASP A 25 -7.10 -2.58 2.79
CA ASP A 25 -6.14 -3.28 1.93
C ASP A 25 -4.69 -2.93 2.28
N ASP A 26 -4.40 -1.69 2.68
CA ASP A 26 -3.06 -1.29 3.15
C ASP A 26 -2.70 -2.03 4.43
N LYS A 27 -3.62 -2.07 5.40
CA LYS A 27 -3.42 -2.78 6.67
C LYS A 27 -3.21 -4.28 6.43
N ASP A 28 -3.98 -4.88 5.53
CA ASP A 28 -3.85 -6.30 5.18
C ASP A 28 -2.52 -6.59 4.44
N ARG A 29 -2.05 -5.66 3.58
CA ARG A 29 -0.71 -5.75 2.98
C ARG A 29 0.40 -5.71 4.04
N ILE A 30 0.30 -4.80 5.02
CA ILE A 30 1.28 -4.72 6.11
C ILE A 30 1.31 -6.03 6.91
N ARG A 31 0.15 -6.59 7.29
CA ARG A 31 0.06 -7.88 7.98
C ARG A 31 0.70 -9.03 7.20
N ARG A 32 0.47 -9.07 5.89
CA ARG A 32 1.02 -10.11 5.01
C ARG A 32 2.54 -10.01 4.88
N CYS A 33 3.10 -8.81 4.90
CA CYS A 33 4.52 -8.59 4.62
C CYS A 33 5.39 -8.51 5.89
N ALA A 34 4.80 -8.27 7.05
CA ALA A 34 5.53 -8.09 8.30
C ALA A 34 6.49 -9.26 8.59
N GLY A 35 7.79 -8.96 8.68
CA GLY A 35 8.84 -9.94 8.95
C GLY A 35 9.20 -10.87 7.78
N ASN A 36 8.77 -10.57 6.55
CA ASN A 36 9.09 -11.38 5.38
C ASN A 36 9.50 -10.52 4.17
N ASP A 37 10.80 -10.33 4.01
CA ASP A 37 11.39 -9.47 2.97
C ASP A 37 11.03 -9.93 1.54
N LYS A 38 10.95 -11.24 1.29
CA LYS A 38 10.54 -11.77 -0.02
C LYS A 38 9.10 -11.39 -0.36
N LEU A 39 8.21 -11.36 0.63
CA LEU A 39 6.84 -10.90 0.43
C LEU A 39 6.76 -9.39 0.25
N VAL A 40 7.64 -8.62 0.91
CA VAL A 40 7.77 -7.18 0.68
C VAL A 40 8.12 -6.90 -0.79
N GLU A 41 9.22 -7.48 -1.29
CA GLU A 41 9.68 -7.30 -2.67
C GLU A 41 8.61 -7.69 -3.69
N LYS A 42 7.97 -8.85 -3.48
CA LYS A 42 6.88 -9.32 -4.36
C LYS A 42 5.71 -8.34 -4.38
N THR A 43 5.30 -7.84 -3.22
CA THR A 43 4.16 -6.91 -3.10
C THR A 43 4.49 -5.58 -3.77
N ILE A 44 5.72 -5.08 -3.64
CA ILE A 44 6.20 -3.89 -4.35
C ILE A 44 6.11 -4.10 -5.86
N ALA A 45 6.61 -5.22 -6.38
CA ALA A 45 6.56 -5.52 -7.81
C ALA A 45 5.11 -5.60 -8.35
N GLU A 46 4.20 -6.21 -7.58
CA GLU A 46 2.78 -6.30 -7.91
C GLU A 46 2.11 -4.90 -7.94
N LEU A 47 2.43 -4.05 -6.96
CA LEU A 47 1.92 -2.68 -6.90
C LEU A 47 2.44 -1.84 -8.07
N VAL A 48 3.74 -1.90 -8.35
CA VAL A 48 4.34 -1.24 -9.52
C VAL A 48 3.62 -1.70 -10.78
N LYS A 49 3.51 -3.01 -11.03
CA LYS A 49 2.83 -3.54 -12.21
C LYS A 49 1.38 -3.04 -12.34
N LYS A 50 0.60 -3.06 -11.24
CA LYS A 50 -0.79 -2.61 -11.21
C LYS A 50 -0.93 -1.14 -11.65
N HIS A 51 -0.03 -0.29 -11.18
CA HIS A 51 -0.11 1.16 -11.41
C HIS A 51 0.69 1.65 -12.64
N THR A 52 1.62 0.85 -13.16
CA THR A 52 2.34 1.13 -14.41
C THR A 52 1.46 0.83 -15.64
N ALA A 53 0.61 -0.20 -15.60
CA ALA A 53 -0.24 -0.58 -16.74
C ALA A 53 -1.38 0.42 -17.06
N ALA A 54 -1.76 1.29 -16.12
CA ALA A 54 -2.85 2.25 -16.31
C ALA A 54 -2.43 3.54 -17.04
N ARG A 55 -1.14 3.77 -17.29
CA ARG A 55 -0.65 5.03 -17.89
C ARG A 55 -0.73 5.09 -19.43
N SER A 56 -1.23 4.04 -20.08
CA SER A 56 -1.34 3.98 -21.56
C SER A 56 -2.72 4.35 -22.13
N TYR A 57 -3.72 4.71 -21.31
CA TYR A 57 -5.08 4.99 -21.80
C TYR A 57 -5.71 6.28 -21.26
N SER A 58 -4.97 7.39 -21.19
CA SER A 58 -5.58 8.71 -20.86
C SER A 58 -4.91 9.91 -21.53
N HIS A 59 -4.25 9.73 -22.69
CA HIS A 59 -3.71 10.86 -23.46
C HIS A 59 -4.21 10.98 -24.92
N GLU A 60 -5.26 10.25 -25.32
CA GLU A 60 -5.84 10.39 -26.67
C GLU A 60 -7.33 10.76 -26.72
N GLN A 61 -7.93 11.22 -25.63
CA GLN A 61 -9.28 11.77 -25.69
C GLN A 61 -9.44 12.99 -24.80
N GLN A 62 -8.92 14.13 -25.26
CA GLN A 62 -9.62 15.41 -25.21
C GLN A 62 -8.80 16.49 -25.94
N LEU A 63 -9.28 16.80 -27.16
CA LEU A 63 -9.13 18.02 -27.97
C LEU A 63 -7.76 18.30 -28.61
#